data_AF-A0A062V5T7-F1
#
_entry.id   AF-A0A062V5T7-F1
#
_cell.length_a   1.000
_cell.length_b   1.000
_cell.length_c   1.000
_cell.angle_alpha   90.00
_cell.angle_beta   90.00
_cell.angle_gamma   90.00
#
_symmetry.space_group_name_H-M   'P 1'
#
loop_
_entity.id
_entity.type
_entity.pdbx_description
1 polymer ?
#
loop_
_entity_poly.entity_id
_entity_poly.type
_entity_poly.pdbx_seq_one_letter_code
_entity_poly.pdbx_strand_id
1 'polypeptide(L)'
;MADALGQIAWLLTQSPLHRELKIRVLETVFMPAILAEQFRLFRFGALPQTPDMASLENLGLSRESLEKMPLGVAVWARLSPEALQKVERGEMIAPSEWQSGDEICVIEMVAPYANAENKLAEAMLLDLANSPFKATPFSVFRTDVATGRRERTVISNHL
;
A
#
# COMPACT_ATOMS: atom_id res chain seq x y z
N MET A 1 11.89 -10.82 -3.83
CA MET A 1 10.56 -11.38 -3.52
C MET A 1 10.41 -11.74 -2.03
N ALA A 2 11.22 -12.64 -1.46
CA ALA A 2 11.11 -13.01 -0.03
C ALA A 2 11.28 -11.82 0.94
N ASP A 3 12.19 -10.88 0.63
CA ASP A 3 12.41 -9.65 1.41
C ASP A 3 11.16 -8.75 1.49
N ALA A 4 10.39 -8.65 0.40
CA ALA A 4 9.16 -7.84 0.38
C ALA A 4 8.10 -8.40 1.33
N LEU A 5 7.93 -9.72 1.38
CA LEU A 5 6.98 -10.36 2.28
C LEU A 5 7.34 -10.10 3.76
N GLY A 6 8.62 -10.17 4.10
CA GLY A 6 9.10 -9.85 5.45
C GLY A 6 8.84 -8.39 5.84
N GLN A 7 9.13 -7.44 4.95
CA GLN A 7 8.85 -6.01 5.17
C GLN A 7 7.35 -5.72 5.31
N ILE A 8 6.52 -6.35 4.48
CA ILE A 8 5.06 -6.23 4.56
C ILE A 8 4.54 -6.82 5.88
N ALA A 9 4.98 -8.02 6.24
CA ALA A 9 4.61 -8.64 7.52
C ALA A 9 4.99 -7.74 8.69
N TRP A 10 6.18 -7.15 8.67
CA TRP A 10 6.58 -6.16 9.66
C TRP A 10 5.66 -4.94 9.68
N LEU A 11 5.37 -4.30 8.53
CA LEU A 11 4.44 -3.16 8.44
C LEU A 11 3.05 -3.48 9.01
N LEU A 12 2.54 -4.69 8.76
CA LEU A 12 1.26 -5.15 9.30
C LEU A 12 1.29 -5.14 10.83
N THR A 13 2.37 -5.60 11.47
CA THR A 13 2.51 -5.55 12.94
C THR A 13 2.54 -4.14 13.50
N GLN A 14 3.02 -3.16 12.72
CA GLN A 14 3.11 -1.76 13.13
C GLN A 14 1.77 -1.02 12.98
N SER A 15 0.84 -1.53 12.17
CA SER A 15 -0.42 -0.85 11.89
C SER A 15 -1.52 -1.26 12.87
N PRO A 16 -2.11 -0.33 13.64
CA PRO A 16 -3.25 -0.63 14.50
C PRO A 16 -4.44 -1.25 13.77
N LEU A 17 -4.64 -0.90 12.49
CA LEU A 17 -5.73 -1.39 11.65
C LEU A 17 -5.48 -2.80 11.10
N HIS A 18 -4.22 -3.25 11.02
CA HIS A 18 -3.86 -4.49 10.32
C HIS A 18 -3.21 -5.55 11.19
N ARG A 19 -2.69 -5.22 12.38
CA ARG A 19 -1.94 -6.15 13.23
C ARG A 19 -2.72 -7.36 13.73
N GLU A 20 -4.05 -7.31 13.65
CA GLU A 20 -4.95 -8.42 14.03
C GLU A 20 -5.48 -9.21 12.83
N LEU A 21 -5.07 -8.86 11.59
CA LEU A 21 -5.44 -9.63 10.41
C LEU A 21 -4.90 -11.06 10.52
N LYS A 22 -5.71 -12.02 10.08
CA LYS A 22 -5.30 -13.42 10.03
C LYS A 22 -4.11 -13.57 9.09
N ILE A 23 -3.15 -14.43 9.44
CA ILE A 23 -1.96 -14.71 8.62
C ILE A 23 -2.30 -15.07 7.16
N ARG A 24 -3.46 -15.68 6.93
CA ARG A 24 -4.03 -15.98 5.60
C ARG A 24 -4.06 -14.76 4.67
N VAL A 25 -4.19 -13.55 5.19
CA VAL A 25 -4.19 -12.32 4.37
C VAL A 25 -2.88 -12.18 3.58
N LEU A 26 -1.76 -12.70 4.11
CA LEU A 26 -0.50 -12.76 3.38
C LEU A 26 -0.64 -13.59 2.11
N GLU A 27 -1.31 -14.75 2.19
CA GLU A 27 -1.50 -15.66 1.05
C GLU A 27 -2.54 -15.17 0.06
N THR A 28 -3.61 -14.53 0.55
CA THR A 28 -4.76 -14.17 -0.31
C THR A 28 -4.67 -12.76 -0.87
N VAL A 29 -3.89 -11.86 -0.25
CA VAL A 29 -3.75 -10.46 -0.67
C VAL A 29 -2.32 -10.14 -1.07
N PHE A 30 -1.35 -10.34 -0.18
CA PHE A 30 0.00 -9.85 -0.42
C PHE A 30 0.81 -10.73 -1.37
N MET A 31 0.71 -12.06 -1.28
CA MET A 31 1.44 -13.00 -2.13
C MET A 31 1.08 -12.85 -3.62
N PRO A 32 -0.21 -12.79 -4.03
CA PRO A 32 -0.55 -12.56 -5.43
C PRO A 32 -0.02 -11.22 -5.94
N ALA A 33 -0.08 -10.16 -5.13
CA ALA A 33 0.49 -8.85 -5.47
C ALA A 33 2.01 -8.91 -5.70
N ILE A 34 2.73 -9.56 -4.79
CA ILE A 34 4.19 -9.69 -4.85
C ILE A 34 4.60 -10.52 -6.07
N LEU A 35 3.93 -11.65 -6.33
CA LEU A 35 4.20 -12.52 -7.48
C LEU A 35 3.89 -11.82 -8.80
N ALA A 36 2.85 -10.99 -8.83
CA ALA A 36 2.47 -10.20 -10.00
C ALA A 36 3.30 -8.91 -10.19
N GLU A 37 4.21 -8.60 -9.26
CA GLU A 37 4.94 -7.31 -9.19
C GLU A 37 4.01 -6.08 -9.12
N GLN A 38 2.83 -6.25 -8.51
CA GLN A 38 1.80 -5.23 -8.37
C GLN A 38 1.78 -4.66 -6.95
N PHE A 39 2.92 -4.16 -6.51
CA PHE A 39 3.08 -3.55 -5.20
C PHE A 39 4.12 -2.44 -5.21
N ARG A 40 4.02 -1.53 -4.24
CA ARG A 40 5.02 -0.50 -3.97
C ARG A 40 5.31 -0.43 -2.48
N LEU A 41 6.57 -0.63 -2.12
CA LEU A 41 7.08 -0.37 -0.78
C LEU A 41 7.58 1.08 -0.72
N PHE A 42 6.97 1.86 0.17
CA PHE A 42 7.35 3.23 0.43
C PHE A 42 8.41 3.23 1.51
N ARG A 43 9.41 4.10 1.37
CA ARG A 43 10.52 4.25 2.32
C ARG A 43 10.74 5.71 2.58
N PHE A 44 11.47 6.03 3.64
CA PHE A 44 12.04 7.36 3.75
C PHE A 44 12.94 7.55 2.51
N GLY A 45 12.52 8.43 1.59
CA GLY A 45 13.43 8.95 0.58
C GLY A 45 14.60 9.67 1.27
N ALA A 46 15.48 10.30 0.50
CA ALA A 46 16.49 11.19 1.09
C ALA A 46 15.78 12.18 2.04
N LEU A 47 15.95 12.00 3.35
CA LEU A 47 15.24 12.74 4.38
C LEU A 47 15.46 14.24 4.12
N PRO A 48 14.42 15.04 3.81
CA PRO A 48 14.59 16.44 3.42
C PRO A 48 15.12 17.31 4.55
N GLN A 49 15.07 16.80 5.78
CA GLN A 49 15.80 17.31 6.94
C GLN A 49 16.47 16.11 7.59
N THR A 50 17.79 16.10 7.63
CA THR A 50 18.54 15.05 8.31
C THR A 50 18.16 15.12 9.80
N PRO A 51 17.49 14.10 10.38
CA PRO A 51 17.31 14.06 11.82
C PRO A 51 18.70 14.06 12.47
N ASP A 52 18.81 14.52 13.71
CA ASP A 52 20.09 14.53 14.41
C ASP A 52 20.68 13.11 14.47
N MET A 53 21.63 12.84 13.59
CA MET A 53 22.20 11.51 13.36
C MET A 53 22.96 11.03 14.58
N ALA A 54 23.52 11.94 15.39
CA ALA A 54 24.23 11.59 16.62
C ALA A 54 23.30 10.96 17.66
N SER A 55 22.05 11.42 17.73
CA SER A 55 21.02 10.85 18.61
C SER A 55 20.52 9.49 18.13
N LEU A 56 20.55 9.23 16.81
CA LEU A 56 20.07 7.99 16.19
C LEU A 56 21.12 6.87 16.15
N GLU A 57 22.40 7.23 16.02
CA GLU A 57 23.53 6.28 16.11
C GLU A 57 23.60 5.62 17.49
N ASN A 58 23.27 6.36 18.56
CA ASN A 58 23.17 5.82 19.92
C ASN A 58 22.05 4.78 20.09
N LEU A 59 21.12 4.70 19.13
CA LEU A 59 20.07 3.67 19.05
C LEU A 59 20.44 2.52 18.10
N GLY A 60 21.67 2.51 17.53
CA GLY A 60 22.13 1.50 16.58
C GLY A 60 21.51 1.62 15.19
N LEU A 61 20.89 2.76 14.87
CA LEU A 61 20.26 3.00 13.57
C LEU A 61 21.22 3.77 12.65
N SER A 62 21.57 3.18 11.50
CA SER A 62 22.37 3.85 10.48
C SER A 62 21.48 4.66 9.51
N ARG A 63 22.04 5.68 8.86
CA ARG A 63 21.36 6.43 7.79
C ARG A 63 20.82 5.49 6.70
N GLU A 64 21.64 4.55 6.26
CA GLU A 64 21.27 3.56 5.25
C GLU A 64 20.11 2.67 5.74
N SER A 65 20.11 2.30 7.03
CA SER A 65 19.01 1.53 7.63
C SER A 65 17.70 2.33 7.67
N LEU A 66 17.77 3.63 7.91
CA LEU A 66 16.59 4.52 7.92
C LEU A 66 16.03 4.73 6.51
N GLU A 67 16.90 4.92 5.51
CA GLU A 67 16.52 5.01 4.09
C GLU A 67 15.92 3.70 3.58
N LYS A 68 16.33 2.56 4.14
CA LYS A 68 15.77 1.23 3.83
C LYS A 68 14.51 0.89 4.63
N MET A 69 14.19 1.65 5.67
CA MET A 69 13.06 1.36 6.56
C MET A 69 11.74 1.52 5.79
N PRO A 70 10.87 0.49 5.77
CA PRO A 70 9.59 0.59 5.10
C PRO A 70 8.66 1.52 5.89
N LEU A 71 8.08 2.49 5.20
CA LEU A 71 7.09 3.43 5.73
C LEU A 71 5.65 2.99 5.48
N GLY A 72 5.47 2.19 4.44
CA GLY A 72 4.17 1.69 4.06
C GLY A 72 4.26 0.81 2.84
N VAL A 73 3.15 0.18 2.49
CA VAL A 73 3.00 -0.61 1.27
C VAL A 73 1.65 -0.33 0.65
N ALA A 74 1.61 -0.32 -0.68
CA ALA A 74 0.37 -0.42 -1.45
C ALA A 74 0.46 -1.66 -2.34
N VAL A 75 -0.64 -2.40 -2.45
CA VAL A 75 -0.79 -3.51 -3.39
C VAL A 75 -2.00 -3.25 -4.28
N TRP A 76 -1.88 -3.59 -5.56
CA TRP A 76 -2.95 -3.40 -6.53
C TRP A 76 -3.17 -4.63 -7.39
N ALA A 77 -4.34 -4.68 -8.01
CA ALA A 77 -4.70 -5.66 -9.02
C ALA A 77 -5.03 -4.96 -10.33
N ARG A 78 -4.78 -5.64 -11.45
CA ARG A 78 -5.33 -5.25 -12.75
C ARG A 78 -6.49 -6.20 -13.06
N LEU A 79 -7.70 -5.65 -13.08
CA LEU A 79 -8.93 -6.42 -12.97
C LEU A 79 -9.76 -6.34 -14.25
N SER A 80 -10.51 -7.42 -14.52
CA SER A 80 -11.67 -7.34 -15.41
C SER A 80 -12.81 -6.58 -14.72
N PRO A 81 -13.82 -6.08 -15.47
CA PRO A 81 -14.99 -5.46 -14.90
C PRO A 81 -15.71 -6.32 -13.85
N GLU A 82 -15.77 -7.64 -14.06
CA GLU A 82 -16.42 -8.59 -13.16
C GLU A 82 -15.63 -8.75 -11.86
N ALA A 83 -14.30 -8.86 -11.93
CA ALA A 83 -13.46 -8.94 -10.75
C ALA A 83 -13.48 -7.63 -9.94
N LEU A 84 -13.51 -6.49 -10.62
CA LEU A 84 -13.65 -5.18 -9.98
C LEU A 84 -14.99 -5.03 -9.23
N GLN A 85 -16.10 -5.54 -9.79
CA GLN A 85 -17.39 -5.55 -9.08
C GLN A 85 -17.35 -6.38 -7.79
N LYS A 86 -16.63 -7.50 -7.76
CA LYS A 86 -16.41 -8.26 -6.52
C LYS A 86 -15.70 -7.39 -5.49
N VAL A 87 -14.62 -6.73 -5.91
CA VAL A 87 -13.89 -5.80 -5.05
C VAL A 87 -14.80 -4.69 -4.55
N GLU A 88 -15.74 -4.16 -5.33
CA GLU A 88 -16.71 -3.14 -4.91
C GLU A 88 -17.75 -3.64 -3.89
N ARG A 89 -18.16 -4.91 -3.98
CA ARG A 89 -19.05 -5.56 -3.01
C ARG A 89 -18.35 -6.01 -1.72
N GLY A 90 -17.02 -5.91 -1.67
CA GLY A 90 -16.22 -6.32 -0.50
C GLY A 90 -15.90 -7.81 -0.51
N GLU A 91 -16.08 -8.46 -1.65
CA GLU A 91 -15.73 -9.85 -1.86
C GLU A 91 -14.23 -9.98 -2.14
N MET A 92 -13.66 -11.11 -1.73
CA MET A 92 -12.27 -11.45 -2.00
C MET A 92 -12.13 -11.92 -3.46
N ILE A 93 -11.12 -11.39 -4.16
CA ILE A 93 -10.73 -11.85 -5.49
C ILE A 93 -9.80 -13.07 -5.38
N ALA A 94 -9.95 -14.03 -6.31
CA ALA A 94 -9.06 -15.18 -6.38
C ALA A 94 -7.67 -14.78 -6.89
N PRO A 95 -6.59 -15.54 -6.56
CA PRO A 95 -5.25 -15.24 -7.06
C PRO A 95 -5.15 -15.08 -8.58
N SER A 96 -5.89 -15.88 -9.35
CA SER A 96 -5.95 -15.79 -10.82
C SER A 96 -6.60 -14.50 -11.34
N GLU A 97 -7.35 -13.78 -10.50
CA GLU A 97 -8.05 -12.55 -10.89
C GLU A 97 -7.17 -11.30 -10.76
N TRP A 98 -6.00 -11.38 -10.11
CA TRP A 98 -5.10 -10.24 -9.88
C TRP A 98 -4.56 -9.58 -11.15
N GLN A 99 -4.59 -10.31 -12.27
CA GLN A 99 -4.17 -9.87 -13.60
C GLN A 99 -5.25 -10.19 -14.65
N SER A 100 -6.53 -10.11 -14.27
CA SER A 100 -7.68 -10.49 -15.12
C SER A 100 -8.08 -9.45 -16.17
N GLY A 101 -7.56 -8.24 -16.11
CA GLY A 101 -7.89 -7.18 -17.07
C GLY A 101 -6.97 -5.97 -16.91
N ASP A 102 -7.46 -4.79 -17.33
CA ASP A 102 -6.67 -3.56 -17.39
C ASP A 102 -7.07 -2.51 -16.34
N GLU A 103 -8.19 -2.71 -15.62
CA GLU A 103 -8.64 -1.77 -14.58
C GLU A 103 -7.74 -1.87 -13.35
N ILE A 104 -6.98 -0.81 -13.06
CA ILE A 104 -6.09 -0.78 -11.90
C ILE A 104 -6.89 -0.45 -10.64
N CYS A 105 -6.83 -1.33 -9.65
CA CYS A 105 -7.44 -1.11 -8.34
C CYS A 105 -6.44 -1.36 -7.22
N VAL A 106 -6.22 -0.37 -6.36
CA VAL A 106 -5.51 -0.57 -5.09
C VAL A 106 -6.40 -1.41 -4.19
N ILE A 107 -5.90 -2.60 -3.83
CA ILE A 107 -6.63 -3.59 -3.03
C ILE A 107 -6.40 -3.34 -1.54
N GLU A 108 -5.16 -3.02 -1.17
CA GLU A 108 -4.78 -2.74 0.21
C GLU A 108 -3.65 -1.71 0.27
N MET A 109 -3.68 -0.86 1.29
CA MET A 109 -2.64 0.10 1.59
C MET A 109 -2.38 0.16 3.10
N VAL A 110 -1.18 -0.24 3.49
CA VAL A 110 -0.75 -0.25 4.90
C VAL A 110 0.18 0.94 5.12
N ALA A 111 -0.29 1.93 5.88
CA ALA A 111 0.47 3.13 6.26
C ALA A 111 0.44 3.30 7.79
N PRO A 112 1.23 2.52 8.55
CA PRO A 112 1.13 2.45 10.01
C PRO A 112 1.42 3.78 10.72
N TYR A 113 2.18 4.66 10.08
CA TYR A 113 2.59 5.95 10.63
C TYR A 113 1.75 7.12 10.10
N ALA A 114 0.75 6.89 9.26
CA ALA A 114 -0.10 7.95 8.73
C ALA A 114 -1.05 8.49 9.80
N ASN A 115 -1.19 9.80 9.86
CA ASN A 115 -2.16 10.48 10.71
C ASN A 115 -2.69 11.75 10.00
N ALA A 116 -3.68 12.39 10.60
CA ALA A 116 -4.35 13.55 10.01
C ALA A 116 -3.41 14.76 9.77
N GLU A 117 -2.27 14.83 10.47
CA GLU A 117 -1.36 15.97 10.43
C GLU A 117 -0.23 15.78 9.40
N ASN A 118 0.31 14.57 9.28
CA ASN A 118 1.53 14.30 8.52
C ASN A 118 1.32 14.01 7.03
N LYS A 119 0.06 13.80 6.60
CA LYS A 119 -0.32 13.58 5.20
C LYS A 119 0.40 12.42 4.50
N LEU A 120 0.88 11.43 5.26
CA LEU A 120 1.69 10.34 4.70
C LEU A 120 0.89 9.48 3.70
N ALA A 121 -0.36 9.16 4.01
CA ALA A 121 -1.20 8.34 3.12
C ALA A 121 -1.49 9.06 1.79
N GLU A 122 -1.72 10.38 1.85
CA GLU A 122 -1.91 11.24 0.67
C GLU A 122 -0.64 11.32 -0.16
N ALA A 123 0.53 11.44 0.47
CA ALA A 123 1.81 11.42 -0.21
C ALA A 123 2.06 10.08 -0.92
N MET A 124 1.71 8.95 -0.28
CA MET A 124 1.78 7.62 -0.88
C MET A 124 0.86 7.49 -2.11
N LEU A 125 -0.38 7.98 -2.03
CA LEU A 125 -1.33 8.00 -3.15
C LEU A 125 -0.83 8.88 -4.31
N LEU A 126 -0.28 10.06 -3.99
CA LEU A 126 0.29 10.96 -4.99
C LEU A 126 1.53 10.33 -5.66
N ASP A 127 2.37 9.66 -4.89
CA ASP A 127 3.52 8.93 -5.42
C ASP A 127 3.08 7.82 -6.39
N LEU A 128 2.01 7.05 -6.09
CA LEU A 128 1.41 6.10 -7.03
C LEU A 128 0.88 6.76 -8.31
N ALA A 129 0.17 7.88 -8.16
CA ALA A 129 -0.36 8.64 -9.29
C ALA A 129 0.75 9.19 -10.19
N ASN A 130 1.91 9.55 -9.62
CA ASN A 130 3.08 9.99 -10.39
C ASN A 130 3.88 8.82 -10.97
N SER A 131 3.91 7.68 -10.28
CA SER A 131 4.55 6.44 -10.71
C SER A 131 4.07 5.26 -9.84
N PRO A 132 3.61 4.13 -10.39
CA PRO A 132 3.70 3.77 -11.80
C PRO A 132 2.50 4.25 -12.64
N PHE A 133 1.50 4.92 -12.07
CA PHE A 133 0.21 5.17 -12.73
C PHE A 133 0.10 6.52 -13.46
N LYS A 134 1.22 7.13 -13.83
CA LYS A 134 1.27 8.49 -14.41
C LYS A 134 0.25 8.76 -15.52
N ALA A 135 0.02 7.78 -16.39
CA ALA A 135 -0.86 7.88 -17.55
C ALA A 135 -2.11 7.01 -17.42
N THR A 136 -2.33 6.34 -16.29
CA THR A 136 -3.37 5.33 -16.14
C THR A 136 -4.20 5.65 -14.89
N PRO A 137 -5.50 5.92 -15.02
CA PRO A 137 -6.38 6.04 -13.86
C PRO A 137 -6.35 4.76 -13.04
N PHE A 138 -6.46 4.90 -11.72
CA PHE A 138 -6.61 3.78 -10.82
C PHE A 138 -7.69 4.07 -9.78
N SER A 139 -8.36 3.04 -9.28
CA SER A 139 -9.35 3.19 -8.22
C SER A 139 -8.85 2.76 -6.85
N VAL A 140 -9.37 3.43 -5.83
CA VAL A 140 -9.26 3.05 -4.42
C VAL A 140 -10.67 2.90 -3.85
N PHE A 141 -10.85 1.99 -2.89
CA PHE A 141 -12.09 1.87 -2.13
C PHE A 141 -11.89 2.39 -0.71
N ARG A 142 -12.72 3.34 -0.29
CA ARG A 142 -12.77 3.79 1.11
C ARG A 142 -14.04 3.27 1.75
N THR A 143 -13.89 2.63 2.90
CA THR A 143 -15.05 2.23 3.71
C THR A 143 -15.35 3.37 4.68
N ASP A 144 -16.55 3.92 4.59
CA ASP A 144 -17.09 4.85 5.57
C ASP A 144 -17.26 4.13 6.91
N VAL A 145 -16.65 4.66 7.96
CA VAL A 145 -16.59 4.00 9.27
C VAL A 145 -17.94 3.99 9.99
N ALA A 146 -18.82 4.96 9.70
CA ALA A 146 -20.11 5.07 10.37
C ALA A 146 -21.19 4.19 9.72
N THR A 147 -21.14 4.05 8.40
CA THR A 147 -22.17 3.38 7.60
C THR A 147 -21.73 2.03 7.06
N GLY A 148 -20.42 1.74 7.06
CA GLY A 148 -19.84 0.58 6.38
C GLY A 148 -19.91 0.66 4.86
N ARG A 149 -20.41 1.77 4.30
CA ARG A 149 -20.54 1.95 2.85
C ARG A 149 -19.16 2.06 2.23
N ARG A 150 -18.95 1.33 1.13
CA ARG A 150 -17.72 1.39 0.35
C ARG A 150 -17.90 2.35 -0.80
N GLU A 151 -17.04 3.36 -0.85
CA GLU A 151 -17.02 4.37 -1.89
C GLU A 151 -15.79 4.14 -2.79
N ARG A 152 -16.05 3.99 -4.09
CA ARG A 152 -15.00 3.92 -5.10
C ARG A 152 -14.59 5.33 -5.48
N THR A 153 -13.32 5.67 -5.31
CA THR A 153 -12.72 6.90 -5.82
C THR A 153 -11.79 6.55 -6.97
N VAL A 154 -11.97 7.18 -8.12
CA VAL A 154 -11.05 7.08 -9.25
C VAL A 154 -10.05 8.22 -9.15
N ILE A 155 -8.76 7.88 -9.17
CA ILE A 155 -7.64 8.81 -9.13
C ILE A 155 -7.00 8.84 -10.52
N SER A 156 -6.82 10.04 -11.04
CA SER A 156 -6.17 10.30 -12.32
C SER A 156 -5.34 11.58 -12.22
N ASN A 157 -4.11 11.54 -12.74
CA ASN A 157 -3.33 12.75 -12.91
C ASN A 157 -3.85 13.51 -14.14
N HIS A 158 -4.56 14.61 -13.92
CA HIS A 158 -4.74 15.63 -14.95
C HIS A 158 -3.48 16.50 -14.90
N LEU A 159 -2.56 16.25 -15.83
CA LEU A 159 -1.55 17.26 -16.18
C LEU A 159 -2.25 18.50 -16.73
#